data_AF-A0A6I0EI69-F1
#
_entry.id   AF-A0A6I0EI69-F1
#
_cell.length_a   1.000
_cell.length_b   1.000
_cell.length_c   1.000
_cell.angle_alpha   90.00
_cell.angle_beta   90.00
_cell.angle_gamma   90.00
#
_symmetry.space_group_name_H-M   'P 1'
#
loop_
_entity.id
_entity.type
_entity.pdbx_description
1 polymer ?
#
loop_
_entity_poly.entity_id
_entity_poly.type
_entity_poly.pdbx_seq_one_letter_code
_entity_poly.pdbx_strand_id
1 'polypeptide(L)'
;MLRASVIVFPGSNCDRDVKVALEKITGFPVNMVWHGDASVPASDVIVLPGGFSYGDYLRCGAMAAHSPIMRDVIAKAKAGTPVLGICNGFQVLCESGLLPGILMRNASLKFICRDVFLRVDNDKTFFTKCYRKDQVIRLPIAHAEGNYFADEETLDRLEGEGRVVFRYCNAAGEATTEANPNGAQRNIAGICDAAGRVVGLMPHPERLFELALGGADGRRMFESALLSALEVTA
;
A
#
# COMPACT_ATOMS: atom_id res chain seq x y z
N MET A 1 -5.99 -18.38 -12.58
CA MET A 1 -4.59 -18.19 -12.13
C MET A 1 -4.38 -16.69 -11.97
N LEU A 2 -3.95 -16.23 -10.80
CA LEU A 2 -3.66 -14.80 -10.57
C LEU A 2 -2.27 -14.46 -11.13
N ARG A 3 -2.19 -13.60 -12.13
CA ARG A 3 -0.94 -13.06 -12.66
C ARG A 3 -0.61 -11.76 -11.93
N ALA A 4 0.49 -11.73 -11.20
CA ALA A 4 0.91 -10.54 -10.49
C ALA A 4 2.23 -9.98 -11.05
N SER A 5 2.34 -8.65 -11.04
CA SER A 5 3.58 -7.95 -11.36
C SER A 5 4.01 -7.07 -10.19
N VAL A 6 5.29 -7.13 -9.84
CA VAL A 6 5.93 -6.26 -8.85
C VAL A 6 6.92 -5.36 -9.59
N ILE A 7 6.74 -4.05 -9.43
CA ILE A 7 7.62 -3.07 -10.07
C ILE A 7 8.91 -2.92 -9.27
N VAL A 8 10.06 -2.99 -9.94
CA VAL A 8 11.38 -2.83 -9.34
C VAL A 8 11.94 -1.47 -9.71
N PHE A 9 12.03 -0.58 -8.72
CA PHE A 9 12.64 0.74 -8.88
C PHE A 9 14.11 0.70 -8.41
N PRO A 10 14.98 1.59 -8.91
CA PRO A 10 16.32 1.72 -8.35
C PRO A 10 16.19 2.12 -6.88
N GLY A 11 16.72 1.34 -5.95
CA GLY A 11 16.60 1.60 -4.50
C GLY A 11 15.33 1.07 -3.83
N SER A 12 14.42 0.42 -4.55
CA SER A 12 13.41 -0.43 -3.89
C SER A 12 14.13 -1.57 -3.13
N ASN A 13 13.57 -1.97 -1.99
CA ASN A 13 14.20 -3.00 -1.15
C ASN A 13 13.22 -4.01 -0.54
N CYS A 14 11.91 -3.83 -0.77
CA CYS A 14 10.87 -4.75 -0.34
C CYS A 14 10.27 -5.55 -1.52
N ASP A 15 10.75 -5.34 -2.75
CA ASP A 15 10.25 -6.02 -3.95
C ASP A 15 10.31 -7.56 -3.84
N ARG A 16 11.41 -8.10 -3.30
CA ARG A 16 11.55 -9.55 -3.08
C ARG A 16 10.61 -10.09 -2.00
N ASP A 17 10.38 -9.32 -0.93
CA ASP A 17 9.45 -9.73 0.14
C ASP A 17 8.03 -9.84 -0.41
N VAL A 18 7.61 -8.84 -1.21
CA VAL A 18 6.33 -8.85 -1.93
C VAL A 18 6.24 -10.01 -2.91
N LYS A 19 7.30 -10.28 -3.68
CA LYS A 19 7.39 -11.43 -4.59
C LYS A 19 7.13 -12.73 -3.83
N VAL A 20 7.84 -12.97 -2.73
CA VAL A 20 7.70 -14.19 -1.93
C VAL A 20 6.28 -14.31 -1.35
N ALA A 21 5.70 -13.23 -0.83
CA ALA A 21 4.34 -13.23 -0.30
C ALA A 21 3.31 -13.61 -1.38
N LEU A 22 3.40 -13.01 -2.56
CA LEU A 22 2.50 -13.28 -3.69
C LEU A 22 2.68 -14.71 -4.23
N GLU A 23 3.91 -15.18 -4.42
CA GLU A 23 4.18 -16.56 -4.89
C GLU A 23 3.66 -17.59 -3.88
N LYS A 24 3.78 -17.34 -2.56
CA LYS A 24 3.24 -18.22 -1.52
C LYS A 24 1.71 -18.26 -1.50
N ILE A 25 1.02 -17.17 -1.79
CA ILE A 25 -0.46 -17.15 -1.85
C ILE A 25 -0.96 -17.76 -3.15
N THR A 26 -0.35 -17.41 -4.28
CA THR A 26 -0.85 -17.79 -5.60
C THR A 26 -0.40 -19.18 -6.04
N GLY A 27 0.76 -19.64 -5.55
CA GLY A 27 1.43 -20.83 -6.05
C GLY A 27 2.08 -20.65 -7.42
N PHE A 28 2.12 -19.42 -7.96
CA PHE A 28 2.62 -19.14 -9.31
C PHE A 28 3.72 -18.08 -9.30
N PRO A 29 4.64 -18.11 -10.28
CA PRO A 29 5.68 -17.10 -10.40
C PRO A 29 5.12 -15.69 -10.58
N VAL A 30 5.81 -14.71 -9.97
CA VAL A 30 5.49 -13.28 -10.07
C VAL A 30 6.43 -12.59 -11.06
N ASN A 31 5.89 -11.72 -11.90
CA ASN A 31 6.71 -10.92 -12.82
C ASN A 31 7.40 -9.79 -12.05
N MET A 32 8.73 -9.76 -12.09
CA MET A 32 9.53 -8.64 -11.57
C MET A 32 9.82 -7.69 -12.73
N VAL A 33 9.19 -6.52 -12.74
CA VAL A 33 9.18 -5.60 -13.89
C VAL A 33 10.09 -4.42 -13.62
N TRP A 34 11.05 -4.16 -14.50
CA TRP A 34 12.02 -3.08 -14.29
C TRP A 34 11.37 -1.72 -14.54
N HIS A 35 11.66 -0.73 -13.70
CA HIS A 35 11.04 0.60 -13.83
C HIS A 35 11.31 1.30 -15.17
N GLY A 36 12.40 0.92 -15.85
CA GLY A 36 12.79 1.44 -17.15
C GLY A 36 12.06 0.78 -18.33
N ASP A 37 11.33 -0.31 -18.10
CA ASP A 37 10.57 -1.00 -19.14
C ASP A 37 9.38 -0.15 -19.61
N ALA A 38 8.95 -0.37 -20.84
CA ALA A 38 7.87 0.39 -21.46
C ALA A 38 6.47 -0.09 -21.05
N SER A 39 6.33 -1.34 -20.62
CA SER A 39 5.02 -1.95 -20.36
C SER A 39 5.10 -3.06 -19.33
N VAL A 40 4.08 -3.11 -18.48
CA VAL A 40 3.81 -4.20 -17.55
C VAL A 40 3.16 -5.35 -18.32
N PRO A 41 3.66 -6.60 -18.18
CA PRO A 41 3.01 -7.79 -18.73
C PRO A 41 1.53 -7.88 -18.33
N ALA A 42 0.76 -8.71 -19.04
CA ALA A 42 -0.64 -8.96 -18.68
C ALA A 42 -0.75 -9.42 -17.22
N SER A 43 -1.38 -8.59 -16.39
CA SER A 43 -1.40 -8.74 -14.93
C SER A 43 -2.81 -8.49 -14.41
N ASP A 44 -3.23 -9.35 -13.50
CA ASP A 44 -4.48 -9.22 -12.76
C ASP A 44 -4.30 -8.32 -11.53
N VAL A 45 -3.07 -8.19 -11.01
CA VAL A 45 -2.68 -7.26 -9.94
C VAL A 45 -1.29 -6.69 -10.21
N ILE A 46 -1.09 -5.40 -9.91
CA ILE A 46 0.22 -4.73 -9.91
C ILE A 46 0.56 -4.27 -8.49
N VAL A 47 1.80 -4.45 -8.06
CA VAL A 47 2.27 -3.95 -6.76
C VAL A 47 3.46 -3.02 -6.94
N LEU A 48 3.36 -1.83 -6.33
CA LEU A 48 4.47 -0.90 -6.12
C LEU A 48 5.04 -1.16 -4.71
N PRO A 49 6.26 -1.69 -4.60
CA PRO A 49 6.81 -2.15 -3.33
C PRO A 49 7.36 -1.00 -2.47
N GLY A 50 7.66 -1.31 -1.21
CA GLY A 50 8.38 -0.42 -0.31
C GLY A 50 9.87 -0.31 -0.60
N GLY A 51 10.51 0.66 0.04
CA GLY A 51 11.95 0.91 -0.04
C GLY A 51 12.27 2.39 -0.05
N PHE A 52 13.36 2.76 -0.73
CA PHE A 52 13.81 4.14 -0.90
C PHE A 52 14.10 4.35 -2.38
N SER A 53 13.06 4.35 -3.22
CA SER A 53 13.27 4.51 -4.66
C SER A 53 14.02 5.82 -4.95
N TYR A 54 15.10 5.71 -5.74
CA TYR A 54 16.07 6.79 -5.98
C TYR A 54 16.66 7.42 -4.70
N GLY A 55 16.71 6.66 -3.60
CA GLY A 55 17.19 7.14 -2.30
C GLY A 55 16.33 8.25 -1.68
N ASP A 56 15.11 8.45 -2.19
CA ASP A 56 14.23 9.58 -1.85
C ASP A 56 14.92 10.96 -1.99
N TYR A 57 15.90 11.09 -2.90
CA TYR A 57 16.80 12.26 -2.97
C TYR A 57 16.11 13.61 -3.24
N LEU A 58 15.05 13.62 -4.06
CA LEU A 58 14.24 14.83 -4.27
C LEU A 58 13.15 14.94 -3.21
N ARG A 59 12.29 13.92 -3.20
CA ARG A 59 11.20 13.66 -2.26
C ARG A 59 10.81 12.21 -2.44
N CYS A 60 10.33 11.56 -1.39
CA CYS A 60 9.96 10.15 -1.47
C CYS A 60 8.96 9.86 -2.60
N GLY A 61 9.25 8.84 -3.41
CA GLY A 61 8.42 8.41 -4.54
C GLY A 61 8.37 9.37 -5.75
N ALA A 62 8.79 10.64 -5.63
CA ALA A 62 8.61 11.64 -6.69
C ALA A 62 9.35 11.28 -7.99
N MET A 63 10.60 10.83 -7.89
CA MET A 63 11.35 10.39 -9.09
C MET A 63 10.79 9.09 -9.67
N ALA A 64 10.38 8.15 -8.80
CA ALA A 64 9.82 6.88 -9.21
C ALA A 64 8.47 7.02 -9.94
N ALA A 65 7.62 7.97 -9.51
CA ALA A 65 6.34 8.28 -10.17
C ALA A 65 6.51 8.70 -11.64
N HIS A 66 7.68 9.20 -12.03
CA HIS A 66 8.02 9.58 -13.40
C HIS A 66 8.84 8.52 -14.15
N SER A 67 9.07 7.34 -13.59
CA SER A 67 9.75 6.24 -14.30
C SER A 67 8.96 5.79 -15.53
N PRO A 68 9.63 5.34 -16.61
CA PRO A 68 8.96 4.92 -17.85
C PRO A 68 7.78 3.95 -17.62
N ILE A 69 7.95 2.95 -16.76
CA ILE A 69 6.92 1.95 -16.48
C ILE A 69 5.63 2.55 -15.90
N MET A 70 5.74 3.67 -15.18
CA MET A 70 4.59 4.27 -14.49
C MET A 70 3.55 4.78 -15.46
N ARG A 71 3.92 5.12 -16.70
CA ARG A 71 2.96 5.48 -17.75
C ARG A 71 1.96 4.34 -18.00
N ASP A 72 2.46 3.11 -18.09
CA ASP A 72 1.64 1.94 -18.33
C ASP A 72 0.91 1.48 -17.05
N VAL A 73 1.54 1.59 -15.87
CA VAL A 73 0.86 1.35 -14.58
C VAL A 73 -0.35 2.27 -14.42
N ILE A 74 -0.20 3.57 -14.69
CA ILE A 74 -1.29 4.55 -14.61
C ILE A 74 -2.39 4.22 -15.62
N ALA A 75 -2.03 3.88 -16.86
CA ALA A 75 -2.99 3.51 -17.89
C ALA A 75 -3.80 2.26 -17.47
N LYS A 76 -3.13 1.22 -16.97
CA LYS A 76 -3.77 -0.01 -16.49
C LYS A 76 -4.64 0.24 -15.26
N ALA A 77 -4.18 1.02 -14.30
CA ALA A 77 -4.95 1.41 -13.12
C ALA A 77 -6.26 2.11 -13.53
N LYS A 78 -6.19 3.07 -14.46
CA LYS A 78 -7.38 3.76 -15.02
C LYS A 78 -8.29 2.84 -15.82
N ALA A 79 -7.74 1.81 -16.47
CA ALA A 79 -8.51 0.74 -17.10
C ALA A 79 -9.09 -0.28 -16.10
N GLY A 80 -8.82 -0.10 -14.80
CA GLY A 80 -9.37 -0.91 -13.71
C GLY A 80 -8.47 -2.04 -13.24
N THR A 81 -7.21 -2.17 -13.70
CA THR A 81 -6.28 -3.13 -13.09
C THR A 81 -6.00 -2.74 -11.63
N PRO A 82 -6.22 -3.63 -10.65
CA PRO A 82 -5.91 -3.36 -9.26
C PRO A 82 -4.43 -3.06 -9.02
N VAL A 83 -4.15 -2.04 -8.22
CA VAL A 83 -2.78 -1.61 -7.86
C VAL A 83 -2.64 -1.45 -6.35
N LEU A 84 -1.63 -2.09 -5.77
CA LEU A 84 -1.27 -1.94 -4.35
C LEU A 84 0.04 -1.18 -4.22
N GLY A 85 0.07 -0.10 -3.44
CA GLY A 85 1.27 0.64 -3.11
C GLY A 85 1.62 0.51 -1.63
N ILE A 86 2.77 -0.10 -1.32
CA ILE A 86 3.22 -0.37 0.06
C ILE A 86 4.36 0.59 0.42
N CYS A 87 4.23 1.32 1.52
CA CYS A 87 5.22 2.29 2.02
C CYS A 87 5.67 3.26 0.90
N ASN A 88 6.84 3.07 0.31
CA ASN A 88 7.31 3.85 -0.83
C ASN A 88 6.39 3.75 -2.05
N GLY A 89 5.75 2.60 -2.27
CA GLY A 89 4.71 2.46 -3.28
C GLY A 89 3.51 3.38 -3.06
N PHE A 90 3.10 3.62 -1.81
CA PHE A 90 2.01 4.56 -1.51
C PHE A 90 2.41 6.00 -1.86
N GLN A 91 3.65 6.37 -1.52
CA GLN A 91 4.21 7.68 -1.90
C GLN A 91 4.19 7.85 -3.42
N VAL A 92 4.61 6.83 -4.19
CA VAL A 92 4.54 6.83 -5.66
C VAL A 92 3.10 6.95 -6.19
N LEU A 93 2.11 6.31 -5.56
CA LEU A 93 0.70 6.44 -5.96
C LEU A 93 0.18 7.87 -5.77
N CYS A 94 0.57 8.54 -4.69
CA CYS A 94 0.24 9.95 -4.46
C CYS A 94 0.95 10.87 -5.48
N GLU A 95 2.25 10.70 -5.68
CA GLU A 95 3.06 11.51 -6.61
C GLU A 95 2.63 11.33 -8.08
N SER A 96 2.11 10.15 -8.44
CA SER A 96 1.58 9.89 -9.80
C SER A 96 0.13 10.38 -9.99
N GLY A 97 -0.54 10.84 -8.93
CA GLY A 97 -1.93 11.28 -8.97
C GLY A 97 -2.95 10.13 -9.08
N LEU A 98 -2.53 8.87 -8.85
CA LEU A 98 -3.46 7.74 -8.74
C LEU A 98 -4.21 7.76 -7.40
N LEU A 99 -3.59 8.31 -6.35
CA LEU A 99 -4.23 8.58 -5.07
C LEU A 99 -4.05 10.06 -4.69
N PRO A 100 -5.01 10.66 -3.96
CA PRO A 100 -4.90 12.05 -3.53
C PRO A 100 -4.02 12.22 -2.29
N GLY A 101 -3.58 13.45 -2.04
CA GLY A 101 -2.75 13.82 -0.90
C GLY A 101 -1.25 13.59 -1.14
N ILE A 102 -0.47 13.75 -0.08
CA ILE A 102 0.99 13.60 -0.08
C ILE A 102 1.47 12.95 1.22
N LEU A 103 2.65 12.34 1.18
CA LEU A 103 3.32 11.79 2.35
C LEU A 103 4.50 12.70 2.69
N MET A 104 4.46 13.32 3.86
CA MET A 104 5.49 14.22 4.36
C MET A 104 6.43 13.50 5.33
N ARG A 105 7.52 14.18 5.72
CA ARG A 105 8.34 13.77 6.85
C ARG A 105 7.49 13.53 8.09
N ASN A 106 7.83 12.47 8.82
CA ASN A 106 7.21 12.17 10.11
C ASN A 106 7.30 13.40 11.01
N ALA A 107 6.27 13.67 11.82
CA ALA A 107 6.25 14.82 12.73
C ALA A 107 7.44 14.83 13.73
N SER A 108 7.97 13.65 14.07
CA SER A 108 9.16 13.48 14.90
C SER A 108 10.49 13.75 14.18
N LEU A 109 10.46 13.96 12.85
CA LEU A 109 11.61 14.13 11.96
C LEU A 109 12.61 12.94 11.98
N LYS A 110 12.18 11.77 12.48
CA LYS A 110 12.99 10.57 12.60
C LYS A 110 12.41 9.43 11.77
N PHE A 111 13.28 8.54 11.33
CA PHE A 111 12.88 7.23 10.81
C PHE A 111 12.25 6.40 11.93
N ILE A 112 11.14 5.73 11.65
CA ILE A 112 10.42 4.89 12.61
C ILE A 112 10.37 3.47 12.07
N CYS A 113 10.86 2.54 12.89
CA CYS A 113 10.79 1.10 12.63
C CYS A 113 10.22 0.40 13.86
N ARG A 114 8.93 0.04 13.81
CA ARG A 114 8.24 -0.66 14.91
C ARG A 114 6.94 -1.28 14.43
N ASP A 115 6.39 -2.17 15.22
CA ASP A 115 5.02 -2.62 15.05
C ASP A 115 4.03 -1.55 15.51
N VAL A 116 2.92 -1.44 14.79
CA VAL A 116 1.80 -0.57 15.12
C VAL A 116 0.49 -1.34 15.02
N PHE A 117 -0.51 -0.89 15.77
CA PHE A 117 -1.88 -1.36 15.60
C PHE A 117 -2.61 -0.50 14.58
N LEU A 118 -3.43 -1.15 13.77
CA LEU A 118 -4.27 -0.54 12.76
C LEU A 118 -5.70 -1.02 12.94
N ARG A 119 -6.65 -0.11 12.82
CA ARG A 119 -8.06 -0.46 12.65
C ARG A 119 -8.39 -0.51 11.17
N VAL A 120 -9.10 -1.55 10.76
CA VAL A 120 -9.64 -1.71 9.40
C VAL A 120 -10.91 -0.86 9.28
N ASP A 121 -10.84 0.26 8.57
CA ASP A 121 -12.00 1.14 8.38
C ASP A 121 -12.80 0.74 7.12
N ASN A 122 -12.14 0.20 6.09
CA ASN A 122 -12.77 -0.29 4.86
C ASN A 122 -12.29 -1.71 4.48
N ASP A 123 -13.17 -2.69 4.67
CA ASP A 123 -12.99 -4.11 4.35
C ASP A 123 -13.52 -4.51 2.96
N LYS A 124 -13.92 -3.54 2.12
CA LYS A 124 -14.56 -3.76 0.82
C LYS A 124 -13.66 -3.49 -0.38
N THR A 125 -12.38 -3.18 -0.17
CA THR A 125 -11.44 -2.98 -1.28
C THR A 125 -11.03 -4.31 -1.90
N PHE A 126 -10.41 -4.26 -3.08
CA PHE A 126 -9.80 -5.43 -3.71
C PHE A 126 -8.78 -6.14 -2.81
N PHE A 127 -8.17 -5.41 -1.87
CA PHE A 127 -7.09 -5.88 -1.01
C PHE A 127 -7.51 -6.10 0.46
N THR A 128 -8.79 -5.95 0.81
CA THR A 128 -9.23 -6.02 2.22
C THR A 128 -10.39 -6.96 2.55
N LYS A 129 -10.89 -7.74 1.59
CA LYS A 129 -12.04 -8.67 1.79
C LYS A 129 -11.84 -9.76 2.86
N CYS A 130 -10.60 -10.14 3.16
CA CYS A 130 -10.29 -11.13 4.19
C CYS A 130 -10.13 -10.50 5.59
N TYR A 131 -10.28 -9.18 5.71
CA TYR A 131 -10.41 -8.49 6.99
C TYR A 131 -11.89 -8.28 7.33
N ARG A 132 -12.16 -7.81 8.56
CA ARG A 132 -13.49 -7.36 8.98
C ARG A 132 -13.44 -5.88 9.34
N LYS A 133 -14.50 -5.14 9.03
CA LYS A 133 -14.67 -3.77 9.54
C LYS A 133 -14.46 -3.70 11.06
N ASP A 134 -13.76 -2.66 11.50
CA ASP A 134 -13.35 -2.38 12.88
C ASP A 134 -12.40 -3.41 13.50
N GLN A 135 -11.91 -4.39 12.71
CA GLN A 135 -10.88 -5.30 13.16
C GLN A 135 -9.58 -4.55 13.47
N VAL A 136 -9.01 -4.82 14.63
CA VAL A 136 -7.65 -4.38 14.98
C VAL A 136 -6.65 -5.43 14.49
N ILE A 137 -5.67 -4.98 13.72
CA ILE A 137 -4.55 -5.79 13.23
C ILE A 137 -3.23 -5.16 13.64
N ARG A 138 -2.15 -5.94 13.65
CA ARG A 138 -0.79 -5.43 13.85
C ARG A 138 -0.02 -5.52 12.54
N LEU A 139 0.70 -4.46 12.17
CA LEU A 139 1.64 -4.47 11.05
C LEU A 139 2.91 -3.66 11.39
N PRO A 140 4.08 -4.05 10.86
CA PRO A 140 5.30 -3.25 10.98
C PRO A 140 5.24 -2.02 10.08
N ILE A 141 5.84 -0.92 10.55
CA ILE A 141 6.16 0.27 9.74
C ILE A 141 7.68 0.46 9.68
N ALA A 142 8.17 1.04 8.58
CA ALA A 142 9.59 1.34 8.38
C ALA A 142 9.75 2.55 7.44
N HIS A 143 9.60 3.78 7.95
CA HIS A 143 9.62 4.98 7.11
C HIS A 143 10.10 6.25 7.84
N ALA A 144 10.68 7.20 7.10
CA ALA A 144 10.94 8.57 7.55
C ALA A 144 9.88 9.58 7.03
N GLU A 145 9.20 9.25 5.93
CA GLU A 145 8.25 10.12 5.24
C GLU A 145 6.88 9.42 5.11
N GLY A 146 6.21 9.16 6.24
CA GLY A 146 4.90 8.48 6.24
C GLY A 146 3.74 9.33 6.76
N ASN A 147 3.97 10.61 6.98
CA ASN A 147 2.95 11.52 7.50
C ASN A 147 1.97 11.90 6.38
N TYR A 148 0.83 11.22 6.31
CA TYR A 148 -0.20 11.52 5.30
C TYR A 148 -0.82 12.89 5.54
N PHE A 149 -0.90 13.68 4.47
CA PHE A 149 -1.44 15.02 4.48
C PHE A 149 -2.28 15.31 3.24
N ALA A 150 -3.39 16.00 3.43
CA ALA A 150 -4.25 16.56 2.38
C ALA A 150 -5.02 17.78 2.92
N ASP A 151 -5.61 18.57 2.02
CA ASP A 151 -6.55 19.62 2.42
C ASP A 151 -7.84 19.04 3.04
N GLU A 152 -8.56 19.87 3.81
CA GLU A 152 -9.77 19.43 4.53
C GLU A 152 -10.86 18.90 3.60
N GLU A 153 -11.05 19.49 2.42
CA GLU A 153 -12.02 19.00 1.43
C GLU A 153 -11.70 17.57 0.99
N THR A 154 -10.42 17.28 0.71
CA THR A 154 -9.95 15.96 0.34
C THR A 154 -10.10 14.97 1.49
N LEU A 155 -9.78 15.37 2.72
CA LEU A 155 -9.95 14.51 3.90
C LEU A 155 -11.42 14.18 4.16
N ASP A 156 -12.31 15.19 4.10
CA ASP A 156 -13.74 15.01 4.27
C ASP A 156 -14.31 14.08 3.20
N ARG A 157 -13.87 14.24 1.95
CA ARG A 157 -14.26 13.35 0.87
C ARG A 157 -13.76 11.92 1.09
N LEU A 158 -12.51 11.74 1.50
CA LEU A 158 -11.96 10.40 1.78
C LEU A 158 -12.74 9.69 2.90
N GLU A 159 -13.16 10.41 3.94
CA GLU A 159 -13.96 9.83 5.02
C GLU A 159 -15.42 9.58 4.60
N GLY A 160 -16.06 10.58 3.95
CA GLY A 160 -17.45 10.51 3.51
C GLY A 160 -17.70 9.45 2.44
N GLU A 161 -16.73 9.23 1.55
CA GLU A 161 -16.77 8.18 0.52
C GLU A 161 -16.28 6.81 1.04
N GLY A 162 -15.88 6.70 2.31
CA GLY A 162 -15.37 5.45 2.89
C GLY A 162 -14.05 4.98 2.29
N ARG A 163 -13.19 5.91 1.84
CA ARG A 163 -11.92 5.62 1.15
C ARG A 163 -10.71 5.56 2.07
N VAL A 164 -10.91 5.75 3.37
CA VAL A 164 -9.90 5.43 4.38
C VAL A 164 -9.92 3.93 4.64
N VAL A 165 -8.80 3.25 4.36
CA VAL A 165 -8.69 1.79 4.45
C VAL A 165 -8.22 1.37 5.85
N PHE A 166 -7.19 2.04 6.35
CA PHE A 166 -6.62 1.77 7.67
C PHE A 166 -6.36 3.06 8.43
N ARG A 167 -6.56 3.00 9.75
CA ARG A 167 -6.10 4.04 10.67
C ARG A 167 -5.16 3.50 11.72
N TYR A 168 -4.16 4.28 12.09
CA TYR A 168 -3.39 4.04 13.30
C TYR A 168 -4.32 4.11 14.52
N CYS A 169 -4.24 3.10 15.37
CA CYS A 169 -5.03 3.01 16.59
C CYS A 169 -4.22 2.38 17.72
N ASN A 170 -4.76 2.41 18.94
CA ASN A 170 -4.25 1.61 20.04
C ASN A 170 -4.76 0.16 19.95
N ALA A 171 -4.34 -0.70 20.88
CA ALA A 171 -4.77 -2.10 20.91
C ALA A 171 -6.29 -2.30 21.13
N ALA A 172 -7.00 -1.29 21.63
CA ALA A 172 -8.45 -1.29 21.79
C ALA A 172 -9.19 -0.80 20.53
N GLY A 173 -8.49 -0.38 19.47
CA GLY A 173 -9.08 0.11 18.23
C GLY A 173 -9.39 1.61 18.21
N GLU A 174 -8.92 2.36 19.22
CA GLU A 174 -9.17 3.79 19.33
C GLU A 174 -8.07 4.58 18.59
N ALA A 175 -8.48 5.48 17.70
CA ALA A 175 -7.57 6.30 16.91
C ALA A 175 -7.20 7.58 17.67
N THR A 176 -6.21 7.48 18.55
CA THR A 176 -5.71 8.60 19.37
C THR A 176 -4.43 9.21 18.78
N THR A 177 -4.07 10.42 19.24
CA THR A 177 -2.83 11.09 18.83
C THR A 177 -1.58 10.27 19.22
N GLU A 178 -1.61 9.57 20.35
CA GLU A 178 -0.49 8.76 20.84
C GLU A 178 -0.28 7.49 20.02
N ALA A 179 -1.37 6.93 19.48
CA ALA A 179 -1.31 5.79 18.58
C ALA A 179 -0.71 6.14 17.21
N ASN A 180 -0.76 7.41 16.82
CA ASN A 180 -0.22 7.91 15.57
C ASN A 180 1.31 8.00 15.62
N PRO A 181 2.04 7.14 14.88
CA PRO A 181 3.50 7.13 14.95
C PRO A 181 4.12 8.35 14.26
N ASN A 182 3.45 8.92 13.26
CA ASN A 182 4.10 9.75 12.25
C ASN A 182 3.44 11.12 12.04
N GLY A 183 2.31 11.38 12.69
CA GLY A 183 1.59 12.65 12.62
C GLY A 183 0.57 12.72 11.49
N ALA A 184 0.27 11.61 10.81
CA ALA A 184 -0.69 11.56 9.70
C ALA A 184 -2.05 12.16 10.09
N GLN A 185 -2.60 13.02 9.23
CA GLN A 185 -3.91 13.64 9.47
C GLN A 185 -4.99 12.56 9.63
N ARG A 186 -5.87 12.79 10.62
CA ARG A 186 -6.96 11.88 11.00
C ARG A 186 -6.49 10.44 11.25
N ASN A 187 -5.24 10.23 11.65
CA ASN A 187 -4.64 8.90 11.88
C ASN A 187 -4.64 7.99 10.65
N ILE A 188 -4.71 8.53 9.43
CA ILE A 188 -4.79 7.75 8.20
C ILE A 188 -3.46 7.00 7.97
N ALA A 189 -3.53 5.67 7.86
CA ALA A 189 -2.40 4.81 7.55
C ALA A 189 -2.45 4.27 6.11
N GLY A 190 -3.62 4.30 5.47
CA GLY A 190 -3.81 3.93 4.08
C GLY A 190 -5.18 4.32 3.53
N ILE A 191 -5.25 4.53 2.22
CA ILE A 191 -6.44 4.99 1.49
C ILE A 191 -6.62 4.22 0.18
N CYS A 192 -7.78 4.40 -0.46
CA CYS A 192 -8.06 3.85 -1.78
C CYS A 192 -8.62 4.87 -2.78
N ASP A 193 -8.65 4.49 -4.06
CA ASP A 193 -9.42 5.18 -5.09
C ASP A 193 -10.93 4.97 -4.91
N ALA A 194 -11.74 5.68 -5.69
CA ALA A 194 -13.20 5.58 -5.59
C ALA A 194 -13.73 4.17 -5.94
N ALA A 195 -13.00 3.40 -6.75
CA ALA A 195 -13.36 2.03 -7.12
C ALA A 195 -12.88 0.98 -6.10
N GLY A 196 -12.07 1.36 -5.10
CA GLY A 196 -11.45 0.44 -4.15
C GLY A 196 -10.46 -0.55 -4.79
N ARG A 197 -9.90 -0.22 -5.95
CA ARG A 197 -8.97 -1.05 -6.73
C ARG A 197 -7.53 -0.56 -6.67
N VAL A 198 -7.30 0.72 -6.43
CA VAL A 198 -5.99 1.26 -6.11
C VAL A 198 -5.93 1.51 -4.61
N VAL A 199 -5.03 0.83 -3.90
CA VAL A 199 -4.86 0.96 -2.45
C VAL A 199 -3.42 1.33 -2.14
N GLY A 200 -3.25 2.35 -1.30
CA GLY A 200 -1.95 2.77 -0.78
C GLY A 200 -1.93 2.66 0.74
N LEU A 201 -0.86 2.14 1.32
CA LEU A 201 -0.67 2.07 2.77
C LEU A 201 0.80 2.22 3.17
N MET A 202 1.06 2.87 4.32
CA MET A 202 2.41 2.99 4.87
C MET A 202 2.95 1.74 5.58
N PRO A 203 2.13 0.96 6.32
CA PRO A 203 2.57 -0.30 6.94
C PRO A 203 2.95 -1.38 5.92
N HIS A 204 3.78 -2.34 6.34
CA HIS A 204 4.34 -3.40 5.51
C HIS A 204 3.64 -4.75 5.75
N PRO A 205 2.53 -5.07 5.05
CA PRO A 205 1.84 -6.35 5.18
C PRO A 205 2.70 -7.56 4.78
N GLU A 206 3.62 -7.39 3.84
CA GLU A 206 4.57 -8.41 3.39
C GLU A 206 5.56 -8.83 4.49
N ARG A 207 5.82 -7.95 5.47
CA ARG A 207 6.76 -8.22 6.58
C ARG A 207 6.12 -8.89 7.80
N LEU A 208 4.78 -9.02 7.82
CA LEU A 208 4.05 -9.76 8.86
C LEU A 208 3.09 -10.78 8.23
N PHE A 209 3.67 -11.59 7.35
CA PHE A 209 2.96 -12.50 6.46
C PHE A 209 2.81 -13.93 7.02
N GLU A 210 3.71 -14.38 7.88
CA GLU A 210 3.67 -15.73 8.44
C GLU A 210 4.19 -15.79 9.86
N LEU A 211 3.79 -16.82 10.62
CA LEU A 211 4.11 -16.94 12.05
C LEU A 211 5.62 -16.86 12.35
N ALA A 212 6.47 -17.33 11.43
CA ALA A 212 7.93 -17.23 11.55
C ALA A 212 8.45 -15.78 11.57
N LEU A 213 7.68 -14.83 11.02
CA LEU A 213 7.94 -13.39 11.03
C LEU A 213 7.27 -12.68 12.22
N GLY A 214 6.72 -13.43 13.17
CA GLY A 214 6.06 -12.88 14.37
C GLY A 214 4.56 -12.61 14.22
N GLY A 215 3.94 -12.96 13.09
CA GLY A 215 2.49 -12.82 12.89
C GLY A 215 2.06 -13.01 11.44
N ALA A 216 0.75 -13.11 11.20
CA ALA A 216 0.19 -13.36 9.88
C ALA A 216 -0.93 -12.37 9.50
N ASP A 217 -1.06 -11.25 10.20
CA ASP A 217 -2.12 -10.28 9.92
C ASP A 217 -1.97 -9.65 8.53
N GLY A 218 -0.74 -9.49 8.02
CA GLY A 218 -0.48 -8.97 6.67
C GLY A 218 -0.79 -9.97 5.56
N ARG A 219 -0.83 -11.28 5.87
CA ARG A 219 -1.18 -12.34 4.90
C ARG A 219 -2.55 -12.13 4.27
N ARG A 220 -3.52 -11.72 5.08
CA ARG A 220 -4.92 -11.53 4.67
C ARG A 220 -5.08 -10.51 3.55
N MET A 221 -4.18 -9.53 3.43
CA MET A 221 -4.19 -8.57 2.32
C MET A 221 -3.92 -9.26 0.97
N PHE A 222 -2.96 -10.17 0.92
CA PHE A 222 -2.64 -10.92 -0.30
C PHE A 222 -3.69 -12.00 -0.60
N GLU A 223 -4.26 -12.64 0.43
CA GLU A 223 -5.40 -13.54 0.29
C GLU A 223 -6.63 -12.81 -0.27
N SER A 224 -6.87 -11.57 0.17
CA SER A 224 -7.95 -10.72 -0.36
C SER A 224 -7.77 -10.43 -1.86
N ALA A 225 -6.54 -10.17 -2.29
CA ALA A 225 -6.22 -9.93 -3.69
C ALA A 225 -6.52 -11.17 -4.55
N LEU A 226 -6.14 -12.35 -4.06
CA LEU A 226 -6.44 -13.62 -4.72
C LEU A 226 -7.96 -13.86 -4.80
N LEU A 227 -8.66 -13.73 -3.68
CA LEU A 227 -10.12 -13.92 -3.63
C LEU A 227 -10.84 -12.97 -4.60
N SER A 228 -10.47 -11.69 -4.58
CA SER A 228 -11.08 -10.69 -5.45
C SER A 228 -10.81 -10.94 -6.94
N ALA A 229 -9.62 -11.44 -7.29
CA ALA A 229 -9.33 -11.78 -8.68
C ALA A 229 -10.14 -12.98 -9.18
N LEU A 230 -10.37 -13.98 -8.32
CA LEU A 230 -11.18 -15.15 -8.66
C LEU A 230 -12.65 -14.77 -8.92
N GLU A 231 -13.21 -13.84 -8.14
CA GLU A 231 -14.58 -13.36 -8.31
C GLU A 231 -14.80 -12.57 -9.62
N VAL A 232 -13.77 -11.88 -10.13
CA VAL A 232 -13.87 -11.14 -11.41
C VAL A 232 -13.86 -12.09 -12.61
N THR A 233 -13.31 -13.29 -12.44
CA THR A 233 -13.20 -14.32 -13.50
C THR A 233 -14.33 -15.35 -13.51
N ALA A 234 -15.21 -15.33 -12.50
CA ALA A 234 -16.35 -16.22 -12.35
C ALA A 234 -17.62 -15.59 -12.97
#